data_AF-A0A840FW06-F1
#
_entry.id   AF-A0A840FW06-F1
#
_cell.length_a   1.000
_cell.length_b   1.000
_cell.length_c   1.000
_cell.angle_alpha   90.00
_cell.angle_beta   90.00
_cell.angle_gamma   90.00
#
_symmetry.space_group_name_H-M   'P 1'
#
loop_
_entity.id
_entity.type
_entity.pdbx_description
1 polymer ?
#
loop_
_entity_poly.entity_id
_entity_poly.type
_entity_poly.pdbx_seq_one_letter_code
_entity_poly.pdbx_strand_id
1 'polypeptide(L)'
;MNLPRTRWLLPIASTFALIGCALQSHPTVMAAGHERAALWDEIGVARAERLPRLDLAALLGTQWLHPGGGATLVLRVWSGAPSLAATLFDGRRGAAGVAAAQARYQHAVAVLESSVRTAAQDVENALTDRVSATDRLTDAGLQPRARVRSHEARPLFHPPEYS
;
A
#
# COMPACT_ATOMS: atom_id res chain seq x y z
N MET A 1 -1.93 -29.32 -51.97
CA MET A 1 -2.96 -28.66 -51.13
C MET A 1 -2.23 -28.03 -49.94
N ASN A 2 -2.04 -26.70 -49.97
CA ASN A 2 -1.21 -25.95 -49.04
C ASN A 2 -2.07 -25.47 -47.87
N LEU A 3 -1.82 -25.98 -46.65
CA LEU A 3 -2.50 -25.52 -45.45
C LEU A 3 -1.76 -24.28 -44.92
N PRO A 4 -2.45 -23.17 -44.63
CA PRO A 4 -1.81 -21.96 -44.14
C PRO A 4 -1.24 -22.21 -42.73
N ARG A 5 0.03 -21.85 -42.56
CA ARG A 5 0.72 -21.76 -41.28
C ARG A 5 0.02 -20.73 -40.40
N THR A 6 -0.88 -21.18 -39.54
CA THR A 6 -1.46 -20.34 -38.48
C THR A 6 -0.38 -20.02 -37.46
N ARG A 7 0.25 -18.87 -37.67
CA ARG A 7 1.10 -18.19 -36.70
C ARG A 7 0.21 -17.82 -35.51
N TRP A 8 0.27 -18.61 -34.45
CA TRP A 8 -0.33 -18.27 -33.15
C TRP A 8 0.26 -16.95 -32.69
N LEU A 9 -0.46 -15.87 -32.95
CA LEU A 9 -0.32 -14.62 -32.24
C LEU A 9 -0.79 -14.93 -30.83
N LEU A 10 0.15 -15.22 -29.92
CA LEU A 10 -0.10 -15.01 -28.50
C LEU A 10 -0.71 -13.62 -28.41
N PRO A 11 -1.95 -13.45 -27.89
CA PRO A 11 -2.40 -12.12 -27.57
C PRO A 11 -1.32 -11.60 -26.63
N ILE A 12 -0.63 -10.54 -27.06
CA ILE A 12 0.30 -9.84 -26.20
C ILE A 12 -0.61 -9.43 -25.05
N ALA A 13 -0.59 -10.19 -23.95
CA ALA A 13 -1.33 -9.85 -22.75
C ALA A 13 -0.88 -8.43 -22.48
N SER A 14 -1.79 -7.49 -22.72
CA SER A 14 -1.47 -6.07 -22.90
C SER A 14 -0.46 -5.70 -21.83
N THR A 15 0.67 -5.08 -22.18
CA THR A 15 1.75 -4.75 -21.23
C THR A 15 1.21 -4.12 -19.93
N PHE A 16 0.08 -3.41 -20.01
CA PHE A 16 -0.71 -2.91 -18.89
C PHE A 16 -1.28 -3.96 -17.93
N ALA A 17 -1.76 -5.10 -18.41
CA ALA A 17 -2.25 -6.20 -17.58
C ALA A 17 -1.12 -6.86 -16.78
N LEU A 18 0.09 -6.97 -17.36
CA LEU A 18 1.28 -7.47 -16.67
C LEU A 18 1.76 -6.49 -15.59
N ILE A 19 1.78 -5.18 -15.91
CA ILE A 19 2.11 -4.12 -14.94
C ILE A 19 1.07 -4.11 -13.79
N GLY A 20 -0.22 -4.19 -14.11
CA GLY A 20 -1.28 -4.24 -13.09
C GLY A 20 -1.17 -5.42 -12.13
N CYS A 21 -0.77 -6.60 -12.64
CA CYS A 21 -0.51 -7.78 -11.80
C CYS A 21 0.75 -7.61 -10.92
N ALA A 22 1.82 -7.02 -11.47
CA ALA A 22 3.06 -6.75 -10.74
C ALA A 22 2.85 -5.72 -9.62
N LEU A 23 2.08 -4.66 -9.85
CA LEU A 23 1.72 -3.67 -8.82
C LEU A 23 0.84 -4.26 -7.72
N GLN A 24 -0.13 -5.12 -8.08
CA GLN A 24 -0.92 -5.82 -7.07
C GLN A 24 -0.05 -6.76 -6.22
N SER A 25 0.97 -7.38 -6.79
CA SER A 25 1.86 -8.27 -6.06
C SER A 25 2.90 -7.54 -5.19
N HIS A 26 2.98 -6.20 -5.26
CA HIS A 26 4.01 -5.44 -4.58
C HIS A 26 3.75 -5.38 -3.07
N PRO A 27 4.70 -5.80 -2.21
CA PRO A 27 4.46 -5.93 -0.77
C PRO A 27 4.09 -4.60 -0.08
N THR A 28 4.65 -3.48 -0.54
CA THR A 28 4.33 -2.16 0.04
C THR A 28 2.91 -1.70 -0.30
N VAL A 29 2.43 -1.98 -1.52
CA VAL A 29 1.06 -1.65 -1.96
C VAL A 29 0.05 -2.52 -1.22
N MET A 30 0.36 -3.80 -1.03
CA MET A 30 -0.45 -4.72 -0.24
C MET A 30 -0.56 -4.28 1.22
N ALA A 31 0.56 -3.93 1.87
CA ALA A 31 0.57 -3.42 3.24
C ALA A 31 -0.28 -2.14 3.38
N ALA A 32 -0.12 -1.16 2.48
CA ALA A 32 -0.92 0.06 2.47
C ALA A 32 -2.42 -0.22 2.21
N GLY A 33 -2.73 -1.23 1.38
CA GLY A 33 -4.10 -1.67 1.12
C GLY A 33 -4.77 -2.27 2.35
N HIS A 34 -4.05 -3.12 3.09
CA HIS A 34 -4.53 -3.68 4.36
C HIS A 34 -4.75 -2.60 5.42
N GLU A 35 -3.84 -1.63 5.53
CA GLU A 35 -3.99 -0.50 6.44
C GLU A 35 -5.23 0.34 6.12
N ARG A 36 -5.45 0.67 4.84
CA ARG A 36 -6.67 1.37 4.40
C ARG A 36 -7.93 0.59 4.75
N ALA A 37 -7.91 -0.74 4.62
CA ALA A 37 -9.04 -1.59 4.98
C ALA A 37 -9.32 -1.57 6.49
N ALA A 38 -8.27 -1.68 7.32
CA ALA A 38 -8.43 -1.58 8.77
C ALA A 38 -9.03 -0.23 9.21
N LEU A 39 -8.58 0.87 8.60
CA LEU A 39 -9.10 2.20 8.89
C LEU A 39 -10.51 2.44 8.36
N TRP A 40 -10.93 1.71 7.32
CA TRP A 40 -12.33 1.71 6.89
C TRP A 40 -13.23 1.11 7.98
N ASP A 41 -12.78 0.01 8.60
CA ASP A 41 -13.52 -0.64 9.68
C ASP A 41 -13.59 0.24 10.94
N GLU A 42 -12.55 1.04 11.24
CA GLU A 42 -12.59 2.04 12.32
C GLU A 42 -13.71 3.06 12.15
N ILE A 43 -14.02 3.47 10.91
CA ILE A 43 -15.17 4.36 10.65
C ILE A 43 -16.48 3.67 11.06
N GLY A 44 -16.60 2.37 10.76
CA GLY A 44 -17.75 1.56 11.17
C GLY A 44 -17.90 1.48 12.69
N VAL A 45 -16.80 1.23 13.40
CA VAL A 45 -16.77 1.22 14.87
C VAL A 45 -17.16 2.59 15.44
N ALA A 46 -16.58 3.68 14.93
CA ALA A 46 -16.89 5.03 15.39
C ALA A 46 -18.37 5.42 15.12
N ARG A 47 -18.98 4.91 14.05
CA ARG A 47 -20.42 5.07 13.81
C ARG A 47 -21.25 4.24 14.78
N ALA A 48 -20.83 3.01 15.08
CA ALA A 48 -21.52 2.11 16.00
C ALA A 48 -21.53 2.60 17.46
N GLU A 49 -20.50 3.36 17.88
CA GLU A 49 -20.49 4.01 19.20
C GLU A 49 -21.64 4.98 19.44
N ARG A 50 -22.27 5.49 18.36
CA ARG A 50 -23.46 6.36 18.45
C ARG A 50 -24.77 5.58 18.57
N LEU A 51 -24.74 4.26 18.41
CA LEU A 51 -25.91 3.40 18.51
C LEU A 51 -26.11 2.94 19.96
N PRO A 52 -27.38 2.71 20.39
CA PRO A 52 -27.65 2.12 21.69
C PRO A 52 -27.01 0.73 21.78
N ARG A 53 -26.39 0.44 22.92
CA ARG A 53 -25.80 -0.88 23.18
C ARG A 53 -26.90 -1.85 23.61
N LEU A 54 -26.95 -3.01 22.97
CA LEU A 54 -27.84 -4.12 23.32
C LEU A 54 -27.02 -5.18 24.07
N ASP A 55 -27.37 -5.46 25.31
CA ASP A 55 -26.77 -6.53 26.10
C ASP A 55 -27.71 -7.73 26.14
N LEU A 56 -27.29 -8.83 25.48
CA LEU A 56 -28.07 -10.08 25.42
C LEU A 56 -28.05 -10.82 26.77
N ALA A 57 -27.02 -10.62 27.60
CA ALA A 57 -26.91 -11.26 28.91
C ALA A 57 -27.97 -10.74 29.89
N ALA A 58 -28.38 -9.47 29.75
CA ALA A 58 -29.46 -8.88 30.53
C ALA A 58 -30.83 -9.51 30.23
N LEU A 59 -31.04 -10.08 29.04
CA LEU A 59 -32.28 -10.80 28.69
C LEU A 59 -32.39 -12.17 29.39
N LEU A 60 -31.26 -12.72 29.85
CA LEU A 60 -31.15 -14.05 30.45
C LEU A 60 -30.84 -13.99 31.96
N GLY A 61 -30.63 -12.79 32.52
CA GLY A 61 -30.13 -12.58 33.89
C GLY A 61 -31.19 -12.06 34.87
N THR A 62 -31.53 -12.88 35.87
CA THR A 62 -32.25 -12.45 37.08
C THR A 62 -31.27 -11.75 38.04
N GLN A 63 -31.47 -10.48 38.40
CA GLN A 63 -30.68 -9.87 39.48
C GLN A 63 -31.42 -8.79 40.29
N TRP A 64 -31.19 -8.84 41.60
CA TRP A 64 -31.72 -7.98 42.66
C TRP A 64 -30.90 -6.68 42.76
N LEU A 65 -31.55 -5.51 42.91
CA LEU A 65 -30.87 -4.22 43.09
C LEU A 65 -31.11 -3.63 44.49
N HIS A 66 -30.01 -3.17 45.13
CA HIS A 66 -30.02 -2.24 46.26
C HIS A 66 -29.76 -0.80 45.76
N PRO A 67 -30.56 0.21 46.16
CA PRO A 67 -30.35 1.59 45.71
C PRO A 67 -29.48 2.37 46.70
N GLY A 68 -28.34 2.89 46.23
CA GLY A 68 -27.49 3.80 46.99
C GLY A 68 -27.23 5.09 46.23
N GLY A 69 -27.93 6.16 46.62
CA GLY A 69 -27.48 7.55 46.50
C GLY A 69 -27.40 8.18 45.10
N GLY A 70 -28.39 9.00 44.75
CA GLY A 70 -28.31 10.00 43.68
C GLY A 70 -29.23 9.69 42.50
N ALA A 71 -30.44 10.25 42.56
CA ALA A 71 -31.51 10.27 41.55
C ALA A 71 -31.22 9.49 40.24
N THR A 72 -31.33 8.17 40.32
CA THR A 72 -31.35 7.29 39.17
C THR A 72 -32.81 7.05 38.81
N LEU A 73 -33.22 7.49 37.63
CA LEU A 73 -34.56 7.25 37.11
C LEU A 73 -34.65 5.77 36.70
N VAL A 74 -35.09 4.93 37.63
CA VAL A 74 -35.24 3.47 37.42
C VAL A 74 -36.58 3.22 36.74
N LEU A 75 -36.53 3.01 35.42
CA LEU A 75 -37.68 2.57 34.62
C LEU A 75 -37.99 1.11 34.99
N ARG A 76 -39.22 0.85 35.48
CA ARG A 76 -39.72 -0.50 35.78
C ARG A 76 -40.03 -1.22 34.47
N VAL A 77 -39.13 -2.10 34.04
CA VAL A 77 -39.34 -2.97 32.88
C VAL A 77 -39.81 -4.33 33.40
N TRP A 78 -41.03 -4.71 33.02
CA TRP A 78 -41.54 -6.08 33.14
C TRP A 78 -40.52 -7.02 32.46
N SER A 79 -40.04 -8.01 33.21
CA SER A 79 -39.05 -9.00 32.79
C SER A 79 -39.52 -9.68 31.49
N GLY A 80 -38.99 -9.21 30.36
CA GLY A 80 -39.46 -9.57 29.03
C GLY A 80 -39.19 -8.50 27.97
N ALA A 81 -38.93 -7.24 28.35
CA ALA A 81 -38.58 -6.18 27.40
C ALA A 81 -37.07 -5.82 27.43
N PRO A 82 -36.40 -5.71 26.26
CA PRO A 82 -34.99 -5.31 26.18
C PRO A 82 -34.79 -3.88 26.68
N SER A 83 -33.83 -3.66 27.57
CA SER A 83 -33.43 -2.31 27.99
C SER A 83 -32.51 -1.67 26.95
N LEU A 84 -32.99 -0.63 26.26
CA LEU A 84 -32.17 0.22 25.39
C LEU A 84 -31.59 1.38 26.21
N ALA A 85 -30.26 1.45 26.33
CA ALA A 85 -29.56 2.65 26.83
C ALA A 85 -29.06 3.48 25.64
N ALA A 86 -29.59 4.69 25.47
CA ALA A 86 -29.17 5.64 24.45
C ALA A 86 -28.80 6.98 25.10
N THR A 87 -27.64 7.53 24.76
CA THR A 87 -27.27 8.89 25.16
C THR A 87 -28.01 9.88 24.28
N LEU A 88 -29.00 10.60 24.83
CA LEU A 88 -29.80 11.59 24.10
C LEU A 88 -28.99 12.83 23.70
N PHE A 89 -27.93 13.15 24.44
CA PHE A 89 -27.10 14.32 24.18
C PHE A 89 -25.62 14.04 24.52
N ASP A 90 -24.74 14.13 23.53
CA ASP A 90 -23.29 13.87 23.69
C ASP A 90 -22.39 15.08 23.40
N GLY A 91 -22.97 16.26 23.16
CA GLY A 91 -22.20 17.47 22.85
C GLY A 91 -21.37 17.40 21.56
N ARG A 92 -21.81 16.64 20.54
CA ARG A 92 -21.11 16.36 19.27
C ARG A 92 -19.90 15.45 19.38
N ARG A 93 -19.66 14.81 20.53
CA ARG A 93 -18.50 13.95 20.75
C ARG A 93 -18.42 12.79 19.76
N GLY A 94 -19.55 12.10 19.52
CA GLY A 94 -19.64 11.02 18.55
C GLY A 94 -19.47 11.50 17.11
N ALA A 95 -19.95 12.71 16.77
CA ALA A 95 -19.71 13.29 15.45
C ALA A 95 -18.22 13.62 15.24
N ALA A 96 -17.53 14.12 16.27
CA ALA A 96 -16.10 14.37 16.22
C ALA A 96 -15.28 13.06 16.09
N GLY A 97 -15.69 11.99 16.77
CA GLY A 97 -15.07 10.67 16.64
C GLY A 97 -15.14 10.11 15.21
N VAL A 98 -16.33 10.18 14.58
CA VAL A 98 -16.51 9.77 13.18
C VAL A 98 -15.68 10.64 12.23
N ALA A 99 -15.62 11.96 12.45
CA ALA A 99 -14.81 12.85 11.63
C ALA A 99 -13.31 12.53 11.72
N ALA A 100 -12.82 12.23 12.93
CA ALA A 100 -11.43 11.82 13.14
C ALA A 100 -11.10 10.50 12.44
N ALA A 101 -11.97 9.49 12.54
CA ALA A 101 -11.81 8.22 11.83
C ALA A 101 -11.81 8.41 10.30
N GLN A 102 -12.70 9.27 9.79
CA GLN A 102 -12.75 9.60 8.36
C GLN A 102 -11.47 10.28 7.88
N ALA A 103 -10.89 11.18 8.67
CA ALA A 103 -9.63 11.85 8.34
C ALA A 103 -8.45 10.85 8.28
N ARG A 104 -8.38 9.88 9.20
CA ARG A 104 -7.37 8.81 9.17
C ARG A 104 -7.51 7.94 7.92
N TYR A 105 -8.74 7.57 7.56
CA TYR A 105 -9.00 6.82 6.32
C TYR A 105 -8.53 7.60 5.07
N GLN A 106 -8.82 8.90 5.00
CA GLN A 106 -8.36 9.75 3.89
C GLN A 106 -6.83 9.80 3.80
N HIS A 107 -6.15 9.91 4.95
CA HIS A 107 -4.69 9.82 4.99
C HIS A 107 -4.18 8.48 4.45
N ALA A 108 -4.79 7.36 4.84
CA ALA A 108 -4.39 6.04 4.35
C ALA A 108 -4.65 5.83 2.85
N VAL A 109 -5.70 6.44 2.30
CA VAL A 109 -5.91 6.50 0.85
C VAL A 109 -4.74 7.22 0.17
N ALA A 110 -4.32 8.38 0.68
CA ALA A 110 -3.18 9.11 0.13
C ALA A 110 -1.86 8.31 0.23
N VAL A 111 -1.66 7.55 1.31
CA VAL A 111 -0.50 6.64 1.48
C VAL A 111 -0.53 5.50 0.47
N LEU A 112 -1.71 4.93 0.19
CA LEU A 112 -1.85 3.92 -0.86
C LEU A 112 -1.52 4.49 -2.23
N GLU A 113 -2.04 5.67 -2.56
CA GLU A 113 -1.76 6.37 -3.83
C GLU A 113 -0.26 6.68 -4.00
N SER A 114 0.42 7.13 -2.94
CA SER A 114 1.86 7.37 -2.97
C SER A 114 2.65 6.07 -3.13
N SER A 115 2.25 5.01 -2.42
CA SER A 115 2.89 3.69 -2.52
C SER A 115 2.79 3.09 -3.92
N VAL A 116 1.64 3.25 -4.57
CA VAL A 116 1.43 2.83 -5.98
C VAL A 116 2.36 3.61 -6.92
N ARG A 117 2.50 4.93 -6.71
CA ARG A 117 3.41 5.76 -7.51
C ARG A 117 4.88 5.36 -7.32
N THR A 118 5.29 5.08 -6.08
CA THR A 118 6.65 4.61 -5.78
C THR A 118 6.91 3.24 -6.40
N ALA A 119 5.98 2.30 -6.28
CA ALA A 119 6.12 0.98 -6.89
C ALA A 119 6.25 1.06 -8.42
N ALA A 120 5.55 1.99 -9.08
CA ALA A 120 5.72 2.23 -10.51
C ALA A 120 7.14 2.77 -10.83
N GLN A 121 7.62 3.73 -10.03
CA GLN A 121 8.98 4.26 -10.18
C GLN A 121 10.05 3.17 -10.00
N ASP A 122 9.88 2.27 -9.04
CA ASP A 122 10.82 1.18 -8.79
C ASP A 122 10.90 0.21 -9.98
N VAL A 123 9.77 -0.05 -10.65
CA VAL A 123 9.73 -0.87 -11.88
C VAL A 123 10.45 -0.15 -13.02
N GLU A 124 10.23 1.16 -13.20
CA GLU A 124 10.92 1.96 -14.23
C GLU A 124 12.45 2.00 -13.99
N ASN A 125 12.85 2.16 -12.74
CA ASN A 125 14.27 2.14 -12.34
C ASN A 125 14.90 0.78 -12.63
N ALA A 126 14.23 -0.33 -12.24
CA ALA A 126 14.74 -1.68 -12.49
C ALA A 126 14.87 -1.99 -14.00
N LEU A 127 13.95 -1.49 -14.83
CA LEU A 127 14.04 -1.61 -16.29
C LEU A 127 15.21 -0.81 -16.86
N THR A 128 15.40 0.43 -16.38
CA THR A 128 16.50 1.31 -16.80
C THR A 128 17.87 0.73 -16.43
N ASP A 129 17.98 0.17 -15.22
CA ASP A 129 19.21 -0.48 -14.76
C ASP A 129 19.55 -1.70 -15.60
N ARG A 130 18.54 -2.50 -15.97
CA ARG A 130 18.71 -3.68 -16.82
C ARG A 130 19.18 -3.30 -18.23
N VAL A 131 18.59 -2.27 -18.83
CA VAL A 131 19.01 -1.75 -20.14
C VAL A 131 20.45 -1.24 -20.07
N SER A 132 20.76 -0.41 -19.07
CA SER A 132 22.10 0.13 -18.86
C SER A 132 23.16 -0.96 -18.65
N ALA A 133 22.84 -2.03 -17.92
CA ALA A 133 23.74 -3.17 -17.76
C ALA A 133 24.02 -3.88 -19.10
N THR A 134 23.00 -3.99 -19.96
CA THR A 134 23.13 -4.60 -21.29
C THR A 134 23.99 -3.75 -22.23
N ASP A 135 23.83 -2.42 -22.19
CA ASP A 135 24.64 -1.49 -22.97
C ASP A 135 26.12 -1.53 -22.57
N ARG A 136 26.41 -1.58 -21.26
CA ARG A 136 27.80 -1.72 -20.77
C ARG A 136 28.46 -3.01 -21.25
N LEU A 137 27.74 -4.13 -21.28
CA LEU A 137 28.25 -5.40 -21.82
C LEU A 137 28.53 -5.31 -23.32
N THR A 138 27.70 -4.57 -24.06
CA THR A 138 27.86 -4.35 -25.49
C THR A 138 29.07 -3.46 -25.79
N ASP A 139 29.24 -2.35 -25.07
CA ASP A 139 30.39 -1.44 -25.22
C ASP A 139 31.72 -2.10 -24.81
N ALA A 140 31.72 -2.86 -23.71
CA ALA A 140 32.90 -3.63 -23.29
C ALA A 140 33.30 -4.68 -24.35
N GLY A 141 32.32 -5.27 -25.05
CA GLY A 141 32.57 -6.16 -26.18
C GLY A 141 33.16 -5.48 -27.42
N LEU A 142 32.95 -4.16 -27.59
CA LEU A 142 33.49 -3.37 -28.70
C LEU A 142 34.88 -2.75 -28.41
N GLN A 143 35.36 -2.79 -27.15
CA GLN A 143 36.65 -2.23 -26.75
C GLN A 143 37.96 -3.06 -26.94
N PRO A 144 38.04 -4.26 -27.57
CA PRO A 144 39.30 -5.02 -27.55
C PRO A 144 40.38 -4.61 -28.58
N ARG A 145 40.40 -3.41 -29.18
CA ARG A 145 41.43 -3.06 -30.20
C ARG A 145 42.14 -1.71 -30.11
N ALA A 146 41.75 -0.78 -29.24
CA ALA A 146 42.32 0.58 -29.27
C ALA A 146 43.54 0.83 -28.34
N ARG A 147 43.91 -0.10 -27.44
CA ARG A 147 44.96 0.15 -26.43
C ARG A 147 46.38 -0.28 -26.79
N VAL A 148 46.61 -1.00 -27.88
CA VAL A 148 47.94 -1.57 -28.18
C VAL A 148 48.79 -0.68 -29.11
N ARG A 149 48.23 0.39 -29.71
CA ARG A 149 48.93 1.21 -30.73
C ARG A 149 49.57 2.52 -30.20
N SER A 150 49.84 2.66 -28.91
CA SER A 150 50.43 3.92 -28.38
C SER A 150 51.85 3.79 -27.81
N HIS A 151 52.49 2.61 -27.89
CA HIS A 151 53.81 2.38 -27.26
C HIS A 151 55.03 2.35 -28.21
N GLU A 152 54.86 2.56 -29.51
CA GLU A 152 55.98 2.42 -30.48
C GLU A 152 56.62 3.73 -30.96
N ALA A 153 56.30 4.88 -30.39
CA ALA A 153 57.00 6.14 -30.71
C ALA A 153 58.21 6.38 -29.79
N ARG A 154 59.25 5.55 -29.93
CA ARG A 154 60.60 5.80 -29.36
C ARG A 154 61.52 6.33 -30.46
N PRO A 155 61.83 7.63 -30.55
CA PRO A 155 62.98 8.08 -31.30
C PRO A 155 64.27 7.88 -30.48
N LEU A 156 65.29 7.44 -31.23
CA LEU A 156 66.55 6.89 -30.78
C LEU A 156 67.49 7.95 -30.17
N PHE A 157 68.19 7.50 -29.14
CA PHE A 157 69.50 7.94 -28.63
C PHE A 157 70.36 8.80 -29.59
N HIS A 158 70.79 9.98 -29.11
CA HIS A 158 71.89 10.78 -29.69
C HIS A 158 73.04 10.84 -28.66
N PRO A 159 74.28 10.42 -28.98
CA PRO A 159 75.42 10.49 -28.04
C PRO A 159 76.03 11.90 -27.93
N PRO A 160 76.79 12.20 -26.86
CA PRO A 160 77.43 13.51 -26.69
C PRO A 160 78.74 13.62 -27.46
N GLU A 161 78.93 14.70 -28.22
CA GLU A 161 80.24 15.08 -28.77
C GLU A 161 80.97 16.02 -27.80
N TYR A 162 82.16 15.62 -27.38
CA TYR A 162 83.13 16.44 -26.65
C TYR A 162 83.96 17.26 -27.64
N SER A 163 84.02 18.58 -27.44
CA SER A 163 85.18 19.43 -27.77
C SER A 163 85.07 20.75 -27.02
#